data_AF-A0A179B9P0-F1
#
_entry.id   AF-A0A179B9P0-F1
#
_cell.length_a   1.000
_cell.length_b   1.000
_cell.length_c   1.000
_cell.angle_alpha   90.00
_cell.angle_beta   90.00
_cell.angle_gamma   90.00
#
_symmetry.space_group_name_H-M   'P 1'
#
loop_
_entity.id
_entity.type
_entity.pdbx_description
1 polymer ?
#
loop_
_entity_poly.entity_id
_entity_poly.type
_entity_poly.pdbx_seq_one_letter_code
_entity_poly.pdbx_strand_id
1 'polypeptide(L)'
;MTIAPETDDQADQVRAYLRQHPRFLWDQEDLLHTLTLPHVGRGSASSLLERQAQVLREENIRLRQRITALLGAAQQNAALGLHLSDLATELLQTPDCTTTLNTVISRLREGFQVEEMALITRAPMADLPQFLPLDQADFQEVLNGFPLLRAATGLTLSPALRSTLFGAAGAGLESFALIPL
;
A
#
# COMPACT_ATOMS: atom_id res chain seq x y z
N MET A 1 -51.59 33.88 30.15
CA MET A 1 -51.12 33.40 28.84
C MET A 1 -50.00 34.34 28.42
N THR A 2 -48.83 34.03 28.95
CA THR A 2 -47.53 34.72 28.89
C THR A 2 -46.86 34.38 27.55
N ILE A 3 -45.99 35.20 26.97
CA ILE A 3 -44.51 35.11 27.00
C ILE A 3 -44.01 36.45 26.37
N ALA A 4 -43.55 37.42 27.16
CA ALA A 4 -42.16 37.72 27.56
C ALA A 4 -41.30 38.44 26.48
N PRO A 5 -40.79 39.67 26.74
CA PRO A 5 -39.94 40.43 25.82
C PRO A 5 -38.41 40.16 25.99
N GLU A 6 -38.01 38.94 26.32
CA GLU A 6 -36.62 38.64 26.76
C GLU A 6 -35.56 38.48 25.65
N THR A 7 -35.92 38.58 24.36
CA THR A 7 -35.06 38.06 23.28
C THR A 7 -34.13 39.05 22.58
N ASP A 8 -34.28 40.37 22.75
CA ASP A 8 -33.49 41.33 21.95
C ASP A 8 -32.08 41.57 22.55
N ASP A 9 -31.98 41.65 23.89
CA ASP A 9 -30.70 41.87 24.57
C ASP A 9 -29.78 40.63 24.48
N GLN A 10 -30.35 39.42 24.52
CA GLN A 10 -29.62 38.19 24.25
C GLN A 10 -29.15 38.10 22.80
N ALA A 11 -29.96 38.54 21.84
CA ALA A 11 -29.56 38.55 20.43
C ALA A 11 -28.38 39.50 20.18
N ASP A 12 -28.38 40.67 20.81
CA ASP A 12 -27.28 41.63 20.69
C ASP A 12 -26.01 41.16 21.42
N GLN A 13 -26.14 40.46 22.53
CA GLN A 13 -25.01 39.80 23.19
C GLN A 13 -24.41 38.68 22.32
N VAL A 14 -25.24 37.84 21.70
CA VAL A 14 -24.78 36.80 20.76
C VAL A 14 -24.10 37.42 19.54
N ARG A 15 -24.63 38.54 19.00
CA ARG A 15 -24.00 39.29 17.90
C ARG A 15 -22.65 39.87 18.30
N ALA A 16 -22.54 40.46 19.49
CA ALA A 16 -21.28 40.99 20.01
C ALA A 16 -20.24 39.87 20.20
N TYR A 17 -20.67 38.73 20.75
CA TYR A 17 -19.83 37.55 20.95
C TYR A 17 -19.30 36.98 19.63
N LEU A 18 -20.17 36.77 18.64
CA LEU A 18 -19.76 36.27 17.32
C LEU A 18 -18.85 37.25 16.56
N ARG A 19 -19.01 38.57 16.77
CA ARG A 19 -18.10 39.59 16.20
C ARG A 19 -16.72 39.57 16.87
N GLN A 20 -16.67 39.36 18.18
CA GLN A 20 -15.41 39.29 18.93
C GLN A 20 -14.70 37.95 18.70
N HIS A 21 -15.44 36.88 18.40
CA HIS A 21 -14.92 35.54 18.16
C HIS A 21 -15.34 34.99 16.79
N PRO A 22 -14.78 35.51 15.68
CA PRO A 22 -15.15 35.09 14.32
C PRO A 22 -14.78 33.65 13.99
N ARG A 23 -13.85 33.03 14.74
CA ARG A 23 -13.48 31.61 14.59
C ARG A 23 -14.42 30.64 15.32
N PHE A 24 -15.26 31.14 16.23
CA PHE A 24 -16.12 30.32 17.07
C PHE A 24 -17.02 29.36 16.27
N LEU A 25 -17.49 29.81 15.10
CA LEU A 25 -18.30 28.97 14.21
C LEU A 25 -17.47 27.92 13.47
N TRP A 26 -16.17 28.16 13.21
CA TRP A 26 -15.28 27.14 12.62
C TRP A 26 -14.92 26.05 13.62
N ASP A 27 -14.75 26.40 14.89
CA ASP A 27 -14.39 25.46 15.96
C ASP A 27 -15.60 24.64 16.46
N GLN A 28 -16.80 24.93 15.97
CA GLN A 28 -18.06 24.28 16.36
C GLN A 28 -18.80 23.76 15.12
N GLU A 29 -18.18 22.78 14.45
CA GLU A 29 -18.66 22.16 13.21
C GLU A 29 -20.08 21.58 13.35
N ASP A 30 -20.40 20.99 14.51
CA ASP A 30 -21.74 20.49 14.85
C ASP A 30 -22.82 21.58 14.88
N LEU A 31 -22.43 22.80 15.28
CA LEU A 31 -23.32 23.96 15.35
C LEU A 31 -23.55 24.55 13.95
N LEU A 32 -22.56 24.46 13.06
CA LEU A 32 -22.72 24.80 11.65
C LEU A 32 -23.68 23.84 10.92
N HIS A 33 -23.68 22.56 11.28
CA HIS A 33 -24.62 21.58 10.73
C HIS A 33 -26.08 21.84 11.10
N THR A 34 -26.34 22.58 12.19
CA THR A 34 -27.68 22.88 12.70
C THR A 34 -28.20 24.28 12.36
N LEU A 35 -27.34 25.19 11.90
CA LEU A 35 -27.71 26.55 11.53
C LEU A 35 -28.31 26.65 10.12
N THR A 36 -29.56 27.08 10.03
CA THR A 36 -30.24 27.42 8.77
C THR A 36 -30.09 28.91 8.49
N LEU A 37 -29.40 29.29 7.40
CA LEU A 37 -29.12 30.69 7.05
C LEU A 37 -30.05 31.24 5.94
N PRO A 38 -30.91 32.22 6.30
CA PRO A 38 -31.57 33.22 5.47
C PRO A 38 -30.89 33.72 4.22
N HIS A 39 -31.27 33.28 3.03
CA HIS A 39 -30.49 33.51 1.83
C HIS A 39 -31.00 34.68 0.96
N VAL A 40 -30.84 35.93 1.42
CA VAL A 40 -31.21 37.14 0.66
C VAL A 40 -30.18 38.26 0.93
N GLY A 41 -29.32 38.71 0.01
CA GLY A 41 -29.15 38.36 -1.40
C GLY A 41 -27.69 38.52 -1.83
N ARG A 42 -27.30 37.70 -2.83
CA ARG A 42 -25.95 37.54 -3.41
C ARG A 42 -24.86 37.08 -2.43
N GLY A 43 -24.69 35.76 -2.36
CA GLY A 43 -23.33 35.19 -2.27
C GLY A 43 -22.93 34.33 -1.06
N SER A 44 -23.79 34.07 -0.07
CA SER A 44 -23.35 33.38 1.18
C SER A 44 -23.76 31.89 1.30
N ALA A 45 -25.05 31.54 1.36
CA ALA A 45 -25.47 30.12 1.36
C ALA A 45 -25.40 29.38 -0.01
N SER A 46 -25.08 30.05 -1.13
CA SER A 46 -24.68 29.36 -2.36
C SER A 46 -23.29 28.81 -2.10
N SER A 47 -22.44 29.56 -1.41
CA SER A 47 -21.13 29.11 -0.95
C SER A 47 -21.18 27.89 -0.03
N LEU A 48 -22.21 27.74 0.84
CA LEU A 48 -22.34 26.56 1.71
C LEU A 48 -22.85 25.32 0.97
N LEU A 49 -23.88 25.44 0.14
CA LEU A 49 -24.38 24.32 -0.67
C LEU A 49 -23.38 23.94 -1.77
N GLU A 50 -22.71 24.92 -2.38
CA GLU A 50 -21.59 24.71 -3.29
C GLU A 50 -20.42 24.06 -2.55
N ARG A 51 -20.09 24.49 -1.32
CA ARG A 51 -19.05 23.84 -0.52
C ARG A 51 -19.44 22.41 -0.14
N GLN A 52 -20.69 22.14 0.22
CA GLN A 52 -21.17 20.79 0.53
C GLN A 52 -21.16 19.91 -0.73
N ALA A 53 -21.61 20.42 -1.87
CA ALA A 53 -21.53 19.73 -3.16
C ALA A 53 -20.08 19.50 -3.58
N GLN A 54 -19.18 20.44 -3.27
CA GLN A 54 -17.75 20.33 -3.53
C GLN A 54 -17.11 19.24 -2.67
N VAL A 55 -17.36 19.22 -1.36
CA VAL A 55 -16.89 18.17 -0.44
C VAL A 55 -17.39 16.80 -0.87
N LEU A 56 -18.68 16.68 -1.20
CA LEU A 56 -19.25 15.42 -1.69
C LEU A 56 -18.64 14.99 -3.03
N ARG A 57 -18.32 15.92 -3.93
CA ARG A 57 -17.62 15.62 -5.19
C ARG A 57 -16.19 15.16 -4.95
N GLU A 58 -15.45 15.83 -4.07
CA GLU A 58 -14.09 15.47 -3.69
C GLU A 58 -14.04 14.08 -3.06
N GLU A 59 -14.99 13.79 -2.16
CA GLU A 59 -15.12 12.47 -1.56
C GLU A 59 -15.52 11.41 -2.60
N ASN A 60 -16.45 11.73 -3.51
CA ASN A 60 -16.82 10.82 -4.59
C ASN A 60 -15.62 10.51 -5.51
N ILE A 61 -14.82 11.52 -5.85
CA ILE A 61 -13.59 11.35 -6.64
C ILE A 61 -12.60 10.47 -5.87
N ARG A 62 -12.37 10.74 -4.58
CA ARG A 62 -11.48 9.95 -3.73
C ARG A 62 -11.92 8.49 -3.64
N LEU A 63 -13.22 8.25 -3.44
CA LEU A 63 -13.79 6.90 -3.38
C LEU A 63 -13.67 6.18 -4.72
N ARG A 64 -13.95 6.86 -5.84
CA ARG A 64 -13.75 6.30 -7.18
C ARG A 64 -12.28 5.93 -7.41
N GLN A 65 -11.34 6.81 -7.07
CA GLN A 65 -9.91 6.52 -7.15
C GLN A 65 -9.53 5.30 -6.31
N ARG A 66 -10.09 5.19 -5.10
CA ARG A 66 -9.85 4.02 -4.23
C ARG A 66 -10.39 2.74 -4.84
N ILE A 67 -11.60 2.76 -5.39
CA ILE A 67 -12.20 1.61 -6.09
C ILE A 67 -11.34 1.23 -7.29
N THR A 68 -10.93 2.19 -8.11
CA THR A 68 -10.05 1.93 -9.26
C THR A 68 -8.72 1.31 -8.82
N ALA A 69 -8.11 1.80 -7.75
CA ALA A 69 -6.90 1.21 -7.19
C ALA A 69 -7.11 -0.23 -6.70
N LEU A 70 -8.23 -0.50 -6.00
CA LEU A 70 -8.58 -1.84 -5.53
C LEU A 70 -8.86 -2.80 -6.70
N LEU A 71 -9.55 -2.32 -7.74
CA LEU A 71 -9.80 -3.11 -8.94
C LEU A 71 -8.49 -3.43 -9.68
N GLY A 72 -7.58 -2.45 -9.78
CA GLY A 72 -6.26 -2.66 -10.35
C GLY A 72 -5.47 -3.73 -9.59
N ALA A 73 -5.43 -3.64 -8.25
CA ALA A 73 -4.79 -4.65 -7.42
C ALA A 73 -5.47 -6.03 -7.56
N ALA A 74 -6.79 -6.10 -7.63
CA ALA A 74 -7.52 -7.34 -7.83
C ALA A 74 -7.21 -8.00 -9.19
N GLN A 75 -7.12 -7.20 -10.26
CA GLN A 75 -6.75 -7.69 -11.59
C GLN A 75 -5.31 -8.21 -11.63
N GLN A 76 -4.37 -7.48 -11.02
CA GLN A 76 -2.99 -7.92 -10.88
C GLN A 76 -2.90 -9.25 -10.11
N ASN A 77 -3.61 -9.36 -8.99
CA ASN A 77 -3.65 -10.60 -8.20
C ASN A 77 -4.28 -11.76 -8.97
N ALA A 78 -5.33 -11.51 -9.75
CA ALA A 78 -5.94 -12.54 -10.60
C ALA A 78 -4.96 -13.04 -11.67
N ALA A 79 -4.21 -12.14 -12.31
CA ALA A 79 -3.17 -12.52 -13.27
C ALA A 79 -2.05 -13.36 -12.61
N LEU A 80 -1.57 -12.96 -11.43
CA LEU A 80 -0.60 -13.75 -10.66
C LEU A 80 -1.14 -15.14 -10.29
N GLY A 81 -2.43 -15.25 -9.95
CA GLY A 81 -3.08 -16.53 -9.66
C GLY A 81 -3.14 -17.48 -10.86
N LEU A 82 -3.37 -16.94 -12.06
CA LEU A 82 -3.28 -17.71 -13.31
C LEU A 82 -1.85 -18.19 -13.56
N HIS A 83 -0.86 -17.31 -13.42
CA HIS A 83 0.56 -17.69 -13.54
C HIS A 83 0.98 -18.77 -12.56
N LEU A 84 0.48 -18.73 -11.31
CA LEU A 84 0.75 -19.76 -10.32
C LEU A 84 0.13 -21.12 -10.72
N SER A 85 -1.09 -21.10 -11.26
CA SER A 85 -1.79 -22.31 -11.71
C SER A 85 -1.09 -22.95 -12.91
N ASP A 86 -0.65 -22.12 -13.86
CA ASP A 86 0.12 -22.55 -15.04
C ASP A 86 1.47 -23.13 -14.60
N LEU A 87 2.19 -22.43 -13.71
CA LEU A 87 3.44 -22.91 -13.14
C LEU A 87 3.24 -24.27 -12.45
N ALA A 88 2.25 -24.41 -11.58
CA ALA A 88 1.98 -25.68 -10.90
C ALA A 88 1.71 -26.83 -11.89
N THR A 89 0.98 -26.56 -12.96
CA THR A 89 0.69 -27.55 -14.01
C THR A 89 1.96 -27.95 -14.79
N GLU A 90 2.81 -26.97 -15.10
CA GLU A 90 4.07 -27.20 -15.81
C GLU A 90 5.06 -28.01 -14.95
N LEU A 91 5.16 -27.70 -13.65
CA LEU A 91 6.03 -28.43 -12.72
C LEU A 91 5.65 -29.91 -12.61
N LEU A 92 4.35 -30.25 -12.66
CA LEU A 92 3.88 -31.64 -12.67
C LEU A 92 4.32 -32.42 -13.92
N GLN A 93 4.68 -31.73 -15.01
CA GLN A 93 5.10 -32.33 -16.27
C GLN A 93 6.63 -32.38 -16.42
N THR A 94 7.39 -31.78 -15.49
CA THR A 94 8.85 -31.76 -15.57
C THR A 94 9.46 -33.10 -15.16
N PRO A 95 10.37 -33.69 -15.97
CA PRO A 95 10.95 -35.00 -15.70
C PRO A 95 12.09 -34.97 -14.67
N ASP A 96 12.86 -33.87 -14.63
CA ASP A 96 14.11 -33.78 -13.88
C ASP A 96 14.22 -32.49 -13.07
N CYS A 97 14.89 -32.54 -11.91
CA CYS A 97 15.05 -31.40 -11.00
C CYS A 97 15.65 -30.15 -11.67
N THR A 98 16.64 -30.34 -12.55
CA THR A 98 17.26 -29.23 -13.32
C THR A 98 16.25 -28.56 -14.25
N THR A 99 15.37 -29.34 -14.91
CA THR A 99 14.32 -28.79 -15.76
C THR A 99 13.26 -28.06 -14.95
N THR A 100 12.87 -28.62 -13.80
CA THR A 100 11.95 -28.00 -12.84
C THR A 100 12.46 -26.63 -12.40
N LEU A 101 13.72 -26.54 -11.98
CA LEU A 101 14.32 -25.28 -11.51
C LEU A 101 14.41 -24.23 -12.62
N ASN A 102 14.84 -24.62 -13.82
CA ASN A 102 14.87 -23.72 -14.97
C ASN A 102 13.48 -23.14 -15.28
N THR A 103 12.46 -23.99 -15.27
CA THR A 103 11.06 -23.58 -15.46
C THR A 103 10.62 -22.60 -14.37
N VAL A 104 10.88 -22.89 -13.09
CA VAL A 104 10.54 -21.99 -11.97
C VAL A 104 11.21 -20.62 -12.14
N ILE A 105 12.51 -20.58 -12.42
CA ILE A 105 13.26 -19.33 -12.58
C ILE A 105 12.71 -18.52 -13.76
N SER A 106 12.46 -19.17 -14.89
CA SER A 106 11.92 -18.52 -16.09
C SER A 106 10.55 -17.92 -15.81
N ARG A 107 9.65 -18.69 -15.17
CA ARG A 107 8.28 -18.24 -14.86
C ARG A 107 8.25 -17.14 -13.82
N LEU A 108 9.13 -17.16 -12.83
CA LEU A 108 9.24 -16.09 -11.85
C LEU A 108 9.74 -14.79 -12.48
N ARG A 109 10.66 -14.85 -13.46
CA ARG A 109 11.09 -13.66 -14.20
C ARG A 109 10.02 -13.12 -15.14
N GLU A 110 9.40 -13.98 -15.94
CA GLU A 110 8.45 -13.54 -16.98
C GLU A 110 7.05 -13.26 -16.44
N GLY A 111 6.52 -14.13 -15.58
CA GLY A 111 5.15 -14.07 -15.08
C GLY A 111 4.99 -13.28 -13.78
N PHE A 112 6.00 -13.31 -12.91
CA PHE A 112 5.96 -12.57 -11.63
C PHE A 112 6.80 -11.28 -11.67
N GLN A 113 7.49 -11.01 -12.79
CA GLN A 113 8.31 -9.80 -13.00
C GLN A 113 9.34 -9.58 -11.88
N VAL A 114 9.92 -10.68 -11.38
CA VAL A 114 10.98 -10.59 -10.38
C VAL A 114 12.22 -9.98 -11.02
N GLU A 115 12.64 -8.82 -10.52
CA GLU A 115 13.79 -8.06 -11.03
C GLU A 115 15.08 -8.86 -10.95
N GLU A 116 15.39 -9.40 -9.76
CA GLU A 116 16.61 -10.14 -9.50
C GLU A 116 16.36 -11.34 -8.58
N MET A 117 17.07 -12.43 -8.84
CA MET A 117 16.94 -13.68 -8.11
C MET A 117 18.29 -14.36 -7.96
N ALA A 118 18.56 -14.87 -6.76
CA ALA A 118 19.71 -15.70 -6.46
C ALA A 118 19.23 -16.99 -5.80
N LEU A 119 19.71 -18.14 -6.28
CA LEU A 119 19.56 -19.42 -5.63
C LEU A 119 20.82 -19.67 -4.82
N ILE A 120 20.67 -19.98 -3.53
CA ILE A 120 21.79 -20.11 -2.61
C ILE A 120 21.86 -21.51 -2.03
N THR A 121 23.06 -22.04 -1.87
CA THR A 121 23.31 -23.34 -1.24
C THR A 121 24.45 -23.23 -0.23
N ARG A 122 24.42 -24.10 0.78
CA ARG A 122 25.52 -24.23 1.74
C ARG A 122 26.69 -25.04 1.18
N ALA A 123 26.44 -25.89 0.19
CA ALA A 123 27.46 -26.76 -0.41
C ALA A 123 27.28 -26.82 -1.93
N PRO A 124 28.37 -26.86 -2.71
CA PRO A 124 28.29 -26.88 -4.16
C PRO A 124 27.50 -28.12 -4.63
N MET A 125 26.51 -27.88 -5.50
CA MET A 125 25.69 -28.93 -6.11
C MET A 125 26.14 -29.12 -7.55
N ALA A 126 26.78 -30.26 -7.86
CA ALA A 126 27.37 -30.51 -9.17
C ALA A 126 26.33 -30.53 -10.31
N ASP A 127 25.12 -31.03 -10.02
CA ASP A 127 24.05 -31.19 -11.01
C ASP A 127 23.22 -29.91 -11.21
N LEU A 128 23.43 -28.88 -10.37
CA LEU A 128 22.62 -27.66 -10.33
C LEU A 128 23.51 -26.41 -10.23
N PRO A 129 24.13 -25.97 -11.34
CA PRO A 129 25.06 -24.84 -11.37
C PRO A 129 24.40 -23.48 -11.08
N GLN A 130 23.07 -23.43 -11.03
CA GLN A 130 22.30 -22.22 -10.73
C GLN A 130 22.38 -21.82 -9.25
N PHE A 131 22.71 -22.76 -8.37
CA PHE A 131 22.89 -22.48 -6.95
C PHE A 131 24.28 -21.92 -6.71
N LEU A 132 24.33 -20.70 -6.16
CA LEU A 132 25.54 -20.07 -5.69
C LEU A 132 25.90 -20.64 -4.31
N PRO A 133 27.07 -21.29 -4.15
CA PRO A 133 27.54 -21.70 -2.84
C PRO A 133 27.94 -20.46 -2.04
N LEU A 134 27.40 -20.35 -0.83
CA LEU A 134 27.77 -19.30 0.12
C LEU A 134 28.60 -19.87 1.27
N ASP A 135 29.51 -19.04 1.75
CA ASP A 135 30.29 -19.21 2.96
C ASP A 135 29.37 -19.37 4.18
N GLN A 136 29.87 -20.00 5.24
CA GLN A 136 29.08 -20.17 6.46
C GLN A 136 28.63 -18.84 7.08
N ALA A 137 29.47 -17.79 7.00
CA ALA A 137 29.15 -16.47 7.53
C ALA A 137 28.02 -15.81 6.72
N ASP A 138 28.18 -15.75 5.40
CA ASP A 138 27.20 -15.17 4.47
C ASP A 138 25.87 -15.91 4.51
N PHE A 139 25.90 -17.24 4.60
CA PHE A 139 24.69 -18.06 4.71
C PHE A 139 23.94 -17.80 6.02
N GLN A 140 24.66 -17.60 7.13
CA GLN A 140 24.05 -17.22 8.41
C GLN A 140 23.50 -15.79 8.38
N GLU A 141 24.15 -14.86 7.67
CA GLU A 141 23.64 -13.50 7.46
C GLU A 141 22.34 -13.50 6.64
N VAL A 142 22.25 -14.28 5.57
CA VAL A 142 20.97 -14.41 4.83
C VAL A 142 19.87 -14.96 5.74
N LEU A 143 20.22 -15.94 6.57
CA LEU A 143 19.26 -16.59 7.44
C LEU A 143 18.89 -15.76 8.67
N ASN A 144 19.74 -14.86 9.17
CA ASN A 144 19.49 -13.86 10.22
C ASN A 144 18.40 -14.22 11.27
N GLY A 145 18.41 -15.45 11.79
CA GLY A 145 17.43 -15.94 12.78
C GLY A 145 16.03 -16.27 12.25
N PHE A 146 15.78 -16.20 10.94
CA PHE A 146 14.55 -16.64 10.30
C PHE A 146 14.43 -18.17 10.35
N PRO A 147 13.22 -18.69 10.67
CA PRO A 147 12.98 -20.11 10.63
C PRO A 147 13.08 -20.62 9.19
N LEU A 148 13.90 -21.65 8.98
CA LEU A 148 14.19 -22.34 7.70
C LEU A 148 12.96 -22.93 6.98
N LEU A 149 11.74 -22.72 7.49
CA LEU A 149 10.50 -23.32 7.01
C LEU A 149 9.46 -22.27 6.58
N ARG A 150 9.79 -20.98 6.61
CA ARG A 150 8.87 -19.91 6.21
C ARG A 150 9.54 -18.92 5.28
N ALA A 151 8.77 -18.47 4.29
CA ALA A 151 9.16 -17.31 3.51
C ALA A 151 9.25 -16.08 4.43
N ALA A 152 10.32 -15.30 4.27
CA ALA A 152 10.57 -14.08 5.02
C ALA A 152 10.73 -12.90 4.05
N THR A 153 10.18 -11.75 4.41
CA THR A 153 10.31 -10.50 3.64
C THR A 153 10.99 -9.43 4.51
N GLY A 154 11.61 -8.45 3.86
CA GLY A 154 12.29 -7.36 4.57
C GLY A 154 13.67 -7.76 5.12
N LEU A 155 14.38 -8.63 4.42
CA LEU A 155 15.75 -8.99 4.80
C LEU A 155 16.65 -7.76 4.72
N THR A 156 17.54 -7.62 5.69
CA THR A 156 18.60 -6.62 5.66
C THR A 156 19.91 -7.32 5.31
N LEU A 157 20.26 -7.26 4.02
CA LEU A 157 21.52 -7.81 3.51
C LEU A 157 22.60 -6.72 3.52
N SER A 158 23.81 -7.08 3.92
CA SER A 158 24.98 -6.19 3.82
C SER A 158 25.29 -5.86 2.36
N PRO A 159 25.91 -4.69 2.08
CA PRO A 159 26.26 -4.31 0.71
C PRO A 159 27.20 -5.30 0.01
N ALA A 160 28.10 -5.94 0.75
CA ALA A 160 29.00 -6.96 0.23
C ALA A 160 28.22 -8.19 -0.25
N LEU A 161 27.32 -8.72 0.58
CA LEU A 161 26.49 -9.86 0.25
C LEU A 161 25.53 -9.58 -0.92
N ARG A 162 24.98 -8.36 -1.02
CA ARG A 162 24.18 -7.95 -2.19
C ARG A 162 24.97 -8.02 -3.48
N SER A 163 26.21 -7.56 -3.47
CA SER A 163 27.08 -7.60 -4.65
C SER A 163 27.45 -9.03 -5.04
N THR A 164 27.60 -9.94 -4.07
CA THR A 164 27.84 -11.36 -4.30
C THR A 164 26.62 -12.06 -4.90
N LEU A 165 25.42 -11.76 -4.40
CA LEU A 165 24.18 -12.42 -4.82
C LEU A 165 23.62 -11.91 -6.15
N PHE A 166 23.66 -10.60 -6.37
CA PHE A 166 22.97 -9.94 -7.50
C PHE A 166 23.93 -9.15 -8.41
N GLY A 167 25.25 -9.26 -8.19
CA GLY A 167 26.24 -8.55 -8.98
C GLY A 167 26.07 -7.02 -8.92
N ALA A 168 26.20 -6.36 -10.06
CA ALA A 168 26.11 -4.90 -10.17
C ALA A 168 24.69 -4.34 -9.88
N ALA A 169 23.64 -5.14 -10.06
CA ALA A 169 22.26 -4.73 -9.80
C ALA A 169 21.94 -4.66 -8.30
N GLY A 170 22.69 -5.40 -7.46
CA GLY A 170 22.45 -5.53 -6.03
C GLY A 170 22.49 -4.22 -5.22
N ALA A 171 23.17 -3.19 -5.73
CA ALA A 171 23.25 -1.89 -5.07
C ALA A 171 21.93 -1.09 -5.13
N GLY A 172 21.10 -1.33 -6.16
CA GLY A 172 19.82 -0.64 -6.35
C GLY A 172 18.62 -1.33 -5.68
N LEU A 173 18.80 -2.56 -5.18
CA LEU A 173 17.72 -3.33 -4.56
C LEU A 173 17.50 -2.89 -3.10
N GLU A 174 16.27 -2.51 -2.80
CA GLU A 174 15.87 -2.05 -1.45
C GLU A 174 15.10 -3.11 -0.65
N SER A 175 14.39 -4.00 -1.34
CA SER A 175 13.51 -5.00 -0.72
C SER A 175 13.90 -6.41 -1.14
N PHE A 176 14.00 -7.31 -0.17
CA PHE A 176 14.41 -8.69 -0.39
C PHE A 176 13.43 -9.66 0.28
N ALA A 177 13.29 -10.84 -0.33
CA ALA A 177 12.52 -11.95 0.20
C ALA A 177 13.36 -13.24 0.14
N LEU A 178 13.23 -14.08 1.17
CA LEU A 178 13.87 -15.38 1.25
C LEU A 178 12.78 -16.44 1.24
N ILE A 179 12.93 -17.45 0.39
CA ILE A 179 12.08 -18.64 0.35
C ILE A 179 12.98 -19.85 0.56
N PRO A 180 12.84 -20.58 1.68
CA PRO A 180 13.55 -21.84 1.84
C PRO A 180 12.93 -22.90 0.91
N LEU A 181 13.81 -23.67 0.25
CA LEU A 181 13.46 -24.81 -0.62
C LEU A 181 13.67 -26.13 0.11
#